data_AF-A0A4Y2Q8D2-F1
#
_entry.id   AF-A0A4Y2Q8D2-F1
#
_cell.length_a   1.000
_cell.length_b   1.000
_cell.length_c   1.000
_cell.angle_alpha   90.00
_cell.angle_beta   90.00
_cell.angle_gamma   90.00
#
_symmetry.space_group_name_H-M   'P 1'
#
loop_
_entity.id
_entity.type
_entity.pdbx_description
1 polymer ?
#
loop_
_entity_poly.entity_id
_entity_poly.type
_entity_poly.pdbx_seq_one_letter_code
_entity_poly.pdbx_strand_id
1 'polypeptide(L)'
;MTFLYKAKNYLRAVAEELGIEVTEKMIKPQIIKAIMESEHFEEQLVLNMLEEEEEKRKEELKGKRRKEALEEERRKHEVEEMRKLKIGEEESR
;
A
#
# COMPACT_ATOMS: atom_id res chain seq x y z
N MET A 1 -4.42 12.22 -2.88
CA MET A 1 -3.30 13.11 -2.43
C MET A 1 -2.73 12.45 -1.19
N THR A 2 -1.70 11.62 -1.33
CA THR A 2 -1.28 10.62 -0.32
C THR A 2 -0.11 11.07 0.57
N PHE A 3 0.04 12.37 0.84
CA PHE A 3 1.19 12.91 1.57
C PHE A 3 1.07 12.88 3.11
N LEU A 4 -0.04 12.36 3.61
CA LEU A 4 -0.43 12.53 5.01
C LEU A 4 0.37 11.68 6.00
N TYR A 5 0.81 10.47 5.63
CA TYR A 5 1.43 9.55 6.60
C TYR A 5 2.92 9.79 6.93
N LYS A 6 3.63 10.70 6.23
CA LYS A 6 5.09 10.90 6.42
C LYS A 6 5.49 12.14 7.22
N ALA A 7 4.55 12.98 7.65
CA ALA A 7 4.88 14.22 8.35
C ALA A 7 5.03 14.03 9.87
N LYS A 8 6.11 14.58 10.47
CA LYS A 8 6.30 14.67 11.94
C LYS A 8 5.13 15.38 12.66
N ASN A 9 4.30 16.14 11.95
CA ASN A 9 3.10 16.83 12.44
C ASN A 9 1.90 16.60 11.50
N TYR A 10 1.56 15.34 11.22
CA TYR A 10 0.40 14.95 10.40
C TYR A 10 -0.86 15.80 10.64
N LEU A 11 -1.26 15.99 11.91
CA LEU A 11 -2.45 16.78 12.26
C LEU A 11 -2.41 18.24 11.77
N ARG A 12 -1.23 18.86 11.71
CA ARG A 12 -1.11 20.24 11.20
C ARG A 12 -1.30 20.28 9.69
N ALA A 13 -0.73 19.31 8.97
CA ALA A 13 -0.89 19.21 7.53
C ALA A 13 -2.36 18.99 7.13
N VAL A 14 -3.07 18.09 7.83
CA VAL A 14 -4.51 17.87 7.62
C VAL A 14 -5.31 19.14 7.89
N ALA A 15 -5.01 19.84 8.97
CA ALA A 15 -5.69 21.09 9.30
C ALA A 15 -5.43 22.19 8.25
N GLU A 16 -4.20 22.33 7.76
CA GLU A 16 -3.87 23.27 6.67
C GLU A 16 -4.60 22.92 5.36
N GLU A 17 -4.70 21.64 5.00
CA GLU A 17 -5.46 21.18 3.83
C GLU A 17 -6.96 21.47 3.96
N LEU A 18 -7.48 21.43 5.18
CA LEU A 18 -8.86 21.81 5.52
C LEU A 18 -9.06 23.34 5.64
N GLY A 19 -8.01 24.14 5.42
CA GLY A 19 -8.07 25.59 5.56
C GLY A 19 -8.19 26.07 7.02
N ILE A 20 -7.88 25.21 7.98
CA ILE A 20 -7.89 25.51 9.42
C ILE A 20 -6.56 26.15 9.79
N GLU A 21 -6.61 27.37 10.31
CA GLU A 21 -5.41 28.07 10.78
C GLU A 21 -4.88 27.41 12.08
N VAL A 22 -3.73 26.73 11.98
CA VAL A 22 -3.08 26.12 13.14
C VAL A 22 -1.89 26.95 13.59
N THR A 23 -1.97 27.47 14.83
CA THR A 23 -0.84 28.20 15.42
C THR A 23 0.13 27.26 16.13
N GLU A 24 1.40 27.67 16.30
CA GLU A 24 2.41 26.89 17.03
C GLU A 24 2.00 26.55 18.47
N LYS A 25 1.17 27.40 19.07
CA LYS A 25 0.67 27.26 20.45
C LYS A 25 -0.47 26.24 20.58
N MET A 26 -1.10 25.85 19.47
CA MET A 26 -2.18 24.86 19.51
C MET A 26 -1.63 23.48 19.87
N ILE A 27 -2.20 22.91 20.93
CA ILE A 27 -1.91 21.55 21.36
C ILE A 27 -2.73 20.54 20.55
N LYS A 28 -2.23 19.31 20.40
CA LYS A 28 -2.84 18.27 19.57
C LYS A 28 -4.37 18.11 19.75
N PRO A 29 -4.94 18.08 20.97
CA PRO A 29 -6.39 17.95 21.13
C PRO A 29 -7.20 19.09 20.50
N GLN A 30 -6.67 20.32 20.52
CA GLN A 30 -7.33 21.48 19.91
C GLN A 30 -7.34 21.38 18.39
N ILE A 31 -6.24 20.89 17.80
CA ILE A 31 -6.13 20.68 16.36
C ILE A 31 -7.09 19.57 15.91
N ILE A 32 -7.14 18.46 16.65
CA ILE A 32 -8.08 17.36 16.36
C ILE A 32 -9.52 17.86 16.43
N LYS A 33 -9.87 18.64 17.45
CA LYS A 33 -11.21 19.20 17.60
C LYS A 33 -11.58 20.09 16.41
N ALA A 34 -10.69 20.99 15.99
CA ALA A 34 -10.93 21.85 14.85
C ALA A 34 -11.11 21.06 13.54
N ILE A 35 -10.32 19.99 13.35
CA ILE A 35 -10.46 19.08 12.20
C ILE A 35 -11.82 18.38 12.22
N MET A 36 -12.24 17.86 13.38
CA MET A 36 -13.54 17.18 13.51
C MET A 36 -14.73 18.12 13.34
N GLU A 37 -14.58 19.40 13.68
CA GLU A 37 -15.60 20.43 13.50
C GLU A 37 -15.61 21.01 12.07
N SER A 38 -14.66 20.60 11.21
CA SER A 38 -14.63 21.06 9.82
C SER A 38 -15.79 20.50 8.99
N GLU A 39 -16.28 21.34 8.09
CA GLU A 39 -17.31 20.95 7.15
C GLU A 39 -16.78 19.81 6.26
N HIS A 40 -17.58 18.76 6.07
CA HIS A 40 -17.23 17.55 5.32
C HIS A 40 -16.14 16.64 5.91
N PHE A 41 -15.81 16.77 7.20
CA PHE A 41 -14.86 15.83 7.85
C PHE A 41 -15.26 14.35 7.64
N GLU A 42 -16.53 14.03 7.80
CA GLU A 42 -17.03 12.65 7.61
C GLU A 42 -16.89 12.18 6.16
N GLU A 43 -17.16 13.04 5.18
CA GLU A 43 -17.02 12.70 3.75
C GLU A 43 -15.55 12.46 3.38
N GLN A 44 -14.64 13.31 3.85
CA GLN A 44 -13.20 13.13 3.66
C GLN A 44 -12.69 11.88 4.36
N LEU A 45 -13.19 11.57 5.56
CA LEU A 45 -12.85 10.34 6.27
C LEU A 45 -13.25 9.10 5.47
N VAL A 46 -14.46 9.08 4.91
CA VAL A 46 -14.94 7.97 4.07
C VAL A 46 -14.09 7.84 2.80
N LEU A 47 -13.76 8.95 2.12
CA LEU A 47 -12.89 8.94 0.95
C LEU A 47 -11.49 8.39 1.26
N ASN A 48 -10.90 8.81 2.39
CA ASN A 48 -9.59 8.33 2.82
C ASN A 48 -9.60 6.82 3.13
N MET A 49 -10.67 6.32 3.78
CA MET A 49 -10.82 4.88 4.03
C MET A 49 -10.94 4.08 2.73
N LEU A 50 -11.66 4.60 1.74
CA LEU A 50 -11.80 3.97 0.43
C LEU A 50 -10.46 3.97 -0.34
N GLU A 51 -9.71 5.08 -0.32
CA GLU A 51 -8.38 5.16 -0.95
C GLU A 51 -7.40 4.18 -0.28
N GLU A 52 -7.40 4.07 1.05
CA GLU A 52 -6.55 3.12 1.79
C GLU A 52 -6.92 1.66 1.45
N GLU A 53 -8.22 1.33 1.34
CA GLU A 53 -8.64 0.00 0.89
C GLU A 53 -8.22 -0.29 -0.56
N GLU A 54 -8.29 0.69 -1.45
CA GLU A 54 -7.86 0.52 -2.84
C GLU A 54 -6.35 0.28 -2.93
N GLU A 55 -5.55 1.04 -2.18
CA GLU A 55 -4.10 0.83 -2.09
C GLU A 55 -3.76 -0.58 -1.58
N LYS A 56 -4.44 -1.05 -0.53
CA LYS A 56 -4.28 -2.42 -0.01
C LYS A 56 -4.59 -3.47 -1.07
N ARG A 57 -5.72 -3.34 -1.78
CA ARG A 57 -6.08 -4.28 -2.86
C ARG A 57 -5.05 -4.30 -3.98
N LYS A 58 -4.51 -3.14 -4.35
CA LYS A 58 -3.47 -3.03 -5.37
C LYS A 58 -2.17 -3.70 -4.94
N GLU A 59 -1.78 -3.55 -3.68
CA GLU A 59 -0.61 -4.22 -3.12
C GLU A 59 -0.80 -5.74 -3.06
N GLU A 60 -1.97 -6.21 -2.62
CA GLU A 60 -2.31 -7.64 -2.63
C GLU A 60 -2.25 -8.24 -4.04
N LEU A 61 -2.81 -7.55 -5.04
CA LEU A 61 -2.78 -8.01 -6.43
C LEU A 61 -1.34 -8.09 -6.95
N LYS A 62 -0.50 -7.10 -6.61
CA LYS A 62 0.93 -7.11 -6.95
C LYS A 62 1.66 -8.27 -6.27
N GLY A 63 1.32 -8.57 -5.01
CA GLY A 63 1.84 -9.73 -4.28
C GLY A 63 1.47 -11.06 -4.94
N LYS A 64 0.20 -11.22 -5.34
CA LYS A 64 -0.29 -12.42 -6.07
C LYS A 64 0.46 -12.62 -7.38
N ARG A 65 0.57 -11.58 -8.22
CA ARG A 65 1.29 -11.65 -9.50
C ARG A 65 2.76 -12.03 -9.32
N ARG A 66 3.43 -11.49 -8.29
CA ARG A 66 4.83 -11.85 -7.98
C ARG A 66 4.96 -13.32 -7.58
N LYS A 67 4.02 -13.82 -6.77
CA LYS A 67 4.00 -15.22 -6.33
C LYS A 67 3.76 -16.17 -7.51
N GLU A 68 2.81 -15.85 -8.38
CA GLU A 68 2.51 -16.62 -9.59
C GLU A 68 3.72 -16.67 -10.54
N ALA A 69 4.37 -15.54 -10.79
CA ALA A 69 5.58 -15.51 -11.62
C ALA A 69 6.71 -16.37 -11.06
N LEU A 70 6.92 -16.33 -9.74
CA LEU A 70 7.92 -17.17 -9.07
C LEU A 70 7.58 -18.67 -9.17
N GLU A 71 6.30 -19.01 -9.02
CA GLU A 71 5.84 -20.39 -9.13
C GLU A 71 5.95 -20.92 -10.57
N GLU A 72 5.67 -20.08 -11.58
CA GLU A 72 5.84 -20.43 -12.99
C GLU A 72 7.31 -20.69 -13.34
N GLU A 73 8.23 -19.82 -12.89
CA GLU A 73 9.67 -20.02 -13.08
C GLU A 73 10.16 -21.31 -12.41
N ARG A 74 9.69 -21.61 -11.19
CA ARG A 74 9.99 -22.89 -10.53
C ARG A 74 9.52 -24.09 -11.33
N ARG A 75 8.30 -24.06 -11.87
CA ARG A 75 7.76 -25.14 -12.71
C ARG A 75 8.57 -25.32 -13.99
N LYS A 76 8.98 -24.23 -14.64
CA LYS A 76 9.85 -24.28 -15.84
C LYS A 76 11.19 -24.94 -15.52
N HIS A 77 11.82 -24.52 -14.43
CA HIS A 77 13.09 -25.09 -13.98
C HIS A 77 12.96 -26.59 -13.65
N GLU A 78 11.92 -27.01 -12.92
CA GLU A 78 11.67 -28.43 -12.62
C GLU A 78 11.48 -29.27 -13.89
N VAL A 79 10.77 -28.74 -14.90
CA VAL A 79 10.62 -29.42 -16.20
C VAL A 79 11.94 -29.50 -16.97
N GLU A 80 12.76 -28.45 -16.92
CA GLU A 80 14.07 -28.43 -17.57
C GLU A 80 15.02 -29.46 -16.96
N GLU A 81 15.09 -29.53 -15.62
CA GLU A 81 15.92 -30.51 -14.91
C GLU A 81 15.49 -31.95 -15.21
N MET A 82 14.18 -32.22 -15.22
CA MET A 82 13.65 -33.54 -15.60
C MET A 82 14.02 -33.92 -17.04
N ARG A 83 14.06 -32.95 -17.97
CA ARG A 83 14.49 -33.20 -19.36
C ARG A 83 15.98 -33.55 -19.44
N LYS A 84 16.85 -32.83 -18.71
CA LYS A 84 18.29 -33.11 -18.67
C LYS A 84 18.58 -34.51 -18.13
N LEU A 85 17.91 -34.91 -17.05
CA LEU A 85 18.06 -36.26 -16.48
C LEU A 85 17.68 -37.35 -17.49
N LYS A 86 16.58 -37.16 -18.21
CA LYS A 86 16.11 -38.14 -19.21
C LYS A 86 17.06 -38.28 -20.40
N ILE A 87 17.69 -37.19 -20.83
CA ILE A 87 18.71 -37.20 -21.91
C ILE A 87 19.98 -37.91 -21.44
N GLY A 88 20.45 -37.65 -20.22
CA GLY A 88 21.62 -38.32 -19.66
C GLY A 88 21.45 -39.83 -19.48
N GLU A 89 20.23 -40.30 -19.21
CA GLU A 89 19.88 -41.72 -19.18
C GLU A 89 19.87 -42.38 -20.57
N GLU A 90 19.48 -41.65 -21.61
CA GLU A 90 19.49 -42.13 -23.01
C GLU A 90 20.90 -42.15 -23.61
N GLU A 91 21.78 -41.21 -23.26
CA GLU A 91 23.19 -41.18 -23.70
C GLU A 91 24.08 -42.22 -23.00
N SER A 92 23.65 -42.76 -21.85
CA SER A 92 24.39 -43.76 -21.07
C SER A 92 24.02 -45.21 -21.41
N ARG A 93 23.26 -45.44 -22.49
CA ARG A 93 22.70 -46.75 -22.89
C ARG A 93 23.26 -47.23 -24.22
#